data_AF-X1BV13-F1
#
_entry.id   AF-X1BV13-F1
#
_cell.length_a   1.000
_cell.length_b   1.000
_cell.length_c   1.000
_cell.angle_alpha   90.00
_cell.angle_beta   90.00
_cell.angle_gamma   90.00
#
_symmetry.space_group_name_H-M   'P 1'
#
loop_
_entity.id
_entity.type
_entity.pdbx_description
1 polymer ?
#
loop_
_entity_poly.entity_id
_entity_poly.type
_entity_poly.pdbx_seq_one_letter_code
_entity_poly.pdbx_strand_id
1 'polypeptide(L)'
;AKKPIIYAGGGVISSNASSELRDLALKTNIPVTTTLMGLGSFPETHSLSLGMLGMHGTAYANYAVSNADLIIGLGARFDDRITGKLDEFALKAKIIHIDIDPAEVGKNVLVDIPIIGDTKNILKKLNEYVHKKKETEWLKTVEDFKKKYPLKYSNNEELKPQYIMETVNKISKDNTIIVTSVGQHQ
;
A
#
# COMPACT_ATOMS: atom_id res chain seq x y z
N ALA A 1 -6.17 0.23 17.27
CA ALA A 1 -4.90 0.39 16.53
C ALA A 1 -4.29 1.76 16.81
N LYS A 2 -3.03 1.75 17.25
CA LYS A 2 -2.14 2.90 17.42
C LYS A 2 -1.22 3.08 16.21
N LYS A 3 -0.89 2.00 15.49
CA LYS A 3 -0.01 1.98 14.31
C LYS A 3 -0.68 1.23 13.14
N PRO A 4 -1.87 1.67 12.67
CA PRO A 4 -2.54 1.03 11.55
C PRO A 4 -1.85 1.31 10.21
N ILE A 5 -1.96 0.38 9.28
CA ILE A 5 -1.59 0.52 7.86
C ILE A 5 -2.71 -0.03 6.97
N ILE A 6 -3.01 0.67 5.88
CA ILE A 6 -3.82 0.13 4.78
C ILE A 6 -2.87 -0.49 3.74
N TYR A 7 -3.14 -1.74 3.40
CA TYR A 7 -2.42 -2.53 2.39
C TYR A 7 -3.37 -2.77 1.20
N ALA A 8 -3.20 -1.99 0.13
CA ALA A 8 -4.11 -1.97 -1.01
C ALA A 8 -3.58 -2.81 -2.19
N GLY A 9 -4.37 -3.79 -2.62
CA GLY A 9 -4.07 -4.67 -3.74
C GLY A 9 -4.83 -4.33 -5.02
N GLY A 10 -4.65 -5.17 -6.04
CA GLY A 10 -5.34 -5.04 -7.32
C GLY A 10 -6.86 -5.20 -7.26
N GLY A 11 -7.40 -5.78 -6.18
CA GLY A 11 -8.84 -5.82 -5.96
C GLY A 11 -9.45 -4.44 -5.72
N VAL A 12 -8.67 -3.44 -5.25
CA VAL A 12 -9.15 -2.04 -5.16
C VAL A 12 -9.37 -1.45 -6.56
N ILE A 13 -8.41 -1.69 -7.47
CA ILE A 13 -8.51 -1.25 -8.87
C ILE A 13 -9.67 -1.97 -9.56
N SER A 14 -9.72 -3.31 -9.45
CA SER A 14 -10.70 -4.16 -10.14
C SER A 14 -12.14 -3.87 -9.70
N SER A 15 -12.35 -3.51 -8.43
CA SER A 15 -13.66 -3.09 -7.91
C SER A 15 -13.98 -1.61 -8.13
N ASN A 16 -13.04 -0.83 -8.67
CA ASN A 16 -13.13 0.62 -8.84
C ASN A 16 -13.43 1.33 -7.50
N ALA A 17 -12.63 1.01 -6.47
CA ALA A 17 -12.82 1.44 -5.08
C ALA A 17 -11.84 2.54 -4.61
N SER A 18 -11.10 3.18 -5.52
CA SER A 18 -10.07 4.18 -5.18
C SER A 18 -10.64 5.36 -4.39
N SER A 19 -11.88 5.80 -4.71
CA SER A 19 -12.58 6.86 -3.96
C SER A 19 -12.83 6.47 -2.51
N GLU A 20 -13.35 5.27 -2.29
CA GLU A 20 -13.71 4.76 -0.97
C GLU A 20 -12.48 4.47 -0.12
N LEU A 21 -11.41 3.96 -0.74
CA LEU A 21 -10.09 3.82 -0.12
C LEU A 21 -9.57 5.18 0.35
N ARG A 22 -9.64 6.20 -0.52
CA ARG A 22 -9.20 7.55 -0.18
C ARG A 22 -9.99 8.12 0.98
N ASP A 23 -11.31 7.97 0.98
CA ASP A 23 -12.17 8.44 2.06
C ASP A 23 -11.83 7.75 3.40
N LEU A 24 -11.60 6.43 3.37
CA LEU A 24 -11.16 5.70 4.56
C LEU A 24 -9.85 6.26 5.10
N ALA A 25 -8.83 6.35 4.24
CA ALA A 25 -7.49 6.80 4.62
C ALA A 25 -7.50 8.22 5.20
N LEU A 26 -8.20 9.16 4.53
CA LEU A 26 -8.26 10.56 4.96
C LEU A 26 -9.08 10.75 6.24
N LYS A 27 -10.20 10.04 6.37
CA LYS A 27 -11.03 10.12 7.58
C LYS A 27 -10.28 9.55 8.78
N THR A 28 -9.53 8.47 8.60
CA THR A 28 -8.87 7.76 9.69
C THR A 28 -7.40 8.16 9.91
N ASN A 29 -6.81 8.97 9.03
CA ASN A 29 -5.39 9.32 9.02
C ASN A 29 -4.47 8.09 9.04
N ILE A 30 -4.83 7.07 8.26
CA ILE A 30 -4.06 5.82 8.15
C ILE A 30 -3.17 5.88 6.90
N PRO A 31 -1.85 5.63 7.01
CA PRO A 31 -0.98 5.51 5.86
C PRO A 31 -1.38 4.35 4.94
N VAL A 32 -1.21 4.55 3.64
CA VAL A 32 -1.58 3.60 2.59
C VAL A 32 -0.32 3.14 1.87
N THR A 33 -0.13 1.83 1.78
CA THR A 33 0.85 1.22 0.88
C THR A 33 0.14 0.32 -0.13
N THR A 34 0.71 0.19 -1.32
CA THR A 34 0.10 -0.54 -2.43
C THR A 34 0.96 -1.70 -2.89
N THR A 35 0.33 -2.77 -3.34
CA THR A 35 1.01 -3.79 -4.16
C THR A 35 1.34 -3.23 -5.54
N LEU A 36 2.19 -3.91 -6.31
CA LEU A 36 2.40 -3.59 -7.73
C LEU A 36 1.07 -3.53 -8.51
N MET A 37 0.15 -4.46 -8.24
CA MET A 37 -1.17 -4.51 -8.87
C MET A 37 -2.15 -3.45 -8.34
N GLY A 38 -1.81 -2.79 -7.23
CA GLY A 38 -2.59 -1.72 -6.61
C GLY A 38 -2.07 -0.32 -6.94
N LEU A 39 -1.00 -0.18 -7.72
CA LEU A 39 -0.50 1.14 -8.13
C LEU A 39 -1.61 1.94 -8.81
N GLY A 40 -1.72 3.22 -8.45
CA GLY A 40 -2.81 4.10 -8.87
C GLY A 40 -4.10 4.02 -8.05
N SER A 41 -4.23 3.07 -7.10
CA SER A 41 -5.42 2.99 -6.25
C SER A 41 -5.48 4.11 -5.20
N PHE A 42 -4.33 4.71 -4.88
CA PHE A 42 -4.19 5.86 -3.99
C PHE A 42 -3.13 6.81 -4.55
N PRO A 43 -3.34 8.14 -4.52
CA PRO A 43 -2.40 9.10 -5.10
C PRO A 43 -1.06 9.08 -4.37
N GLU A 44 0.01 8.73 -5.08
CA GLU A 44 1.35 8.57 -4.48
C GLU A 44 1.98 9.87 -4.01
N THR A 45 1.54 11.00 -4.55
CA THR A 45 1.95 12.36 -4.12
C THR A 45 1.34 12.76 -2.78
N HIS A 46 0.37 12.02 -2.27
CA HIS A 46 -0.28 12.32 -1.00
C HIS A 46 0.60 11.94 0.20
N SER A 47 0.56 12.73 1.28
CA SER A 47 1.40 12.53 2.47
C SER A 47 1.20 11.17 3.16
N LEU A 48 -0.01 10.62 3.09
CA LEU A 48 -0.34 9.28 3.61
C LEU A 48 0.15 8.14 2.70
N SER A 49 0.59 8.39 1.47
CA SER A 49 1.11 7.33 0.60
C SER A 49 2.49 6.87 1.06
N LEU A 50 2.69 5.56 1.13
CA LEU A 50 3.98 4.91 1.35
C LEU A 50 4.58 4.35 0.06
N GLY A 51 3.92 4.55 -1.07
CA GLY A 51 4.27 3.89 -2.32
C GLY A 51 4.15 2.37 -2.21
N MET A 52 4.86 1.68 -3.10
CA MET A 52 4.83 0.23 -3.19
C MET A 52 5.58 -0.43 -2.02
N LEU A 53 5.07 -1.53 -1.48
CA LEU A 53 5.80 -2.42 -0.56
C LEU A 53 6.28 -3.71 -1.25
N GLY A 54 7.12 -4.47 -0.54
CA GLY A 54 7.62 -5.77 -0.98
C GLY A 54 9.10 -5.74 -1.37
N MET A 55 9.55 -6.76 -2.11
CA MET A 55 10.97 -6.99 -2.46
C MET A 55 11.67 -5.79 -3.09
N HIS A 56 10.98 -5.06 -3.95
CA HIS A 56 11.47 -3.82 -4.58
C HIS A 56 10.62 -2.60 -4.19
N GLY A 57 9.85 -2.73 -3.10
CA GLY A 57 9.09 -1.63 -2.53
C GLY A 57 9.98 -0.60 -1.85
N THR A 58 9.35 0.48 -1.40
CA THR A 58 10.01 1.49 -0.61
C THR A 58 10.39 0.91 0.76
N ALA A 59 11.58 1.24 1.22
CA ALA A 59 12.04 0.79 2.54
C ALA A 59 11.09 1.28 3.65
N TYR A 60 10.57 2.50 3.52
CA TYR A 60 9.63 3.06 4.49
C TYR A 60 8.27 2.36 4.52
N ALA A 61 7.76 1.85 3.40
CA ALA A 61 6.57 0.99 3.41
C ALA A 61 6.82 -0.32 4.17
N ASN A 62 7.93 -0.99 3.89
CA ASN A 62 8.30 -2.25 4.54
C ASN A 62 8.52 -2.07 6.06
N TYR A 63 9.19 -0.98 6.47
CA TYR A 63 9.33 -0.63 7.89
C TYR A 63 7.98 -0.31 8.55
N ALA A 64 7.10 0.41 7.87
CA ALA A 64 5.79 0.76 8.40
C ALA A 64 4.94 -0.50 8.64
N VAL A 65 4.89 -1.42 7.67
CA VAL A 65 4.18 -2.71 7.79
C VAL A 65 4.76 -3.57 8.90
N SER A 66 6.09 -3.68 8.99
CA SER A 66 6.76 -4.48 10.04
C SER A 66 6.51 -3.94 11.46
N ASN A 67 6.24 -2.63 11.58
CA ASN A 67 5.98 -1.97 12.86
C ASN A 67 4.48 -1.73 13.14
N ALA A 68 3.60 -2.16 12.23
CA ALA A 68 2.17 -1.97 12.36
C ALA A 68 1.58 -2.83 13.49
N ASP A 69 0.52 -2.32 14.12
CA ASP A 69 -0.30 -3.09 15.07
C ASP A 69 -1.66 -3.50 14.47
N LEU A 70 -1.96 -3.02 13.27
CA LEU A 70 -3.12 -3.38 12.47
C LEU A 70 -2.77 -3.24 10.99
N ILE A 71 -3.05 -4.27 10.21
CA ILE A 71 -3.00 -4.23 8.75
C ILE A 71 -4.42 -4.43 8.22
N ILE A 72 -4.84 -3.51 7.35
CA ILE A 72 -6.11 -3.59 6.63
C ILE A 72 -5.79 -3.95 5.19
N GLY A 73 -5.83 -5.25 4.88
CA GLY A 73 -5.63 -5.79 3.53
C GLY A 73 -6.89 -5.65 2.69
N LEU A 74 -6.79 -4.93 1.58
CA LEU A 74 -7.90 -4.62 0.68
C LEU A 74 -7.64 -5.22 -0.70
N GLY A 75 -8.35 -6.30 -1.03
CA GLY A 75 -8.26 -6.97 -2.33
C GLY A 75 -6.83 -7.36 -2.70
N ALA A 76 -6.10 -7.91 -1.74
CA ALA A 76 -4.69 -8.24 -1.84
C ALA A 76 -4.44 -9.67 -1.34
N ARG A 77 -3.55 -10.40 -2.02
CA ARG A 77 -3.34 -11.85 -1.79
C ARG A 77 -2.21 -12.18 -0.82
N PHE A 78 -1.54 -11.16 -0.25
CA PHE A 78 -0.37 -11.34 0.61
C PHE A 78 0.66 -12.30 0.00
N ASP A 79 1.06 -12.05 -1.25
CA ASP A 79 1.97 -12.94 -1.97
C ASP A 79 3.39 -12.94 -1.37
N ASP A 80 4.18 -13.94 -1.75
CA ASP A 80 5.54 -14.20 -1.28
C ASP A 80 6.52 -13.06 -1.62
N ARG A 81 6.34 -12.38 -2.76
CA ARG A 81 7.18 -11.22 -3.14
C ARG A 81 6.92 -9.99 -2.28
N ILE A 82 5.83 -9.99 -1.51
CA ILE A 82 5.48 -8.93 -0.57
C ILE A 82 5.85 -9.32 0.86
N THR A 83 5.51 -10.55 1.26
CA THR A 83 5.67 -10.99 2.64
C THR A 83 7.11 -11.39 2.98
N GLY A 84 7.90 -11.78 1.97
CA GLY A 84 9.27 -12.28 2.20
C GLY A 84 9.22 -13.56 3.02
N LYS A 85 9.76 -13.54 4.24
CA LYS A 85 9.59 -14.65 5.19
C LYS A 85 8.29 -14.47 5.95
N LEU A 86 7.32 -15.35 5.71
CA LEU A 86 6.01 -15.32 6.35
C LEU A 86 6.10 -15.30 7.89
N ASP A 87 7.01 -16.08 8.47
CA ASP A 87 7.22 -16.16 9.92
C ASP A 87 7.77 -14.87 10.54
N GLU A 88 8.22 -13.91 9.73
CA GLU A 88 8.70 -12.61 10.18
C GLU A 88 7.73 -11.47 9.76
N PHE A 89 6.74 -11.77 8.91
CA PHE A 89 5.83 -10.78 8.37
C PHE A 89 4.78 -10.36 9.41
N ALA A 90 4.73 -9.06 9.69
CA ALA A 90 3.67 -8.42 10.47
C ALA A 90 3.37 -9.11 11.83
N LEU A 91 4.38 -9.66 12.48
CA LEU A 91 4.28 -10.47 13.71
C LEU A 91 3.46 -9.86 14.87
N LYS A 92 3.33 -8.54 14.90
CA LYS A 92 2.64 -7.79 15.97
C LYS A 92 1.30 -7.19 15.52
N ALA A 93 0.94 -7.37 14.26
CA ALA A 93 -0.25 -6.78 13.68
C ALA A 93 -1.43 -7.72 13.77
N LYS A 94 -2.61 -7.16 14.09
CA LYS A 94 -3.87 -7.81 13.72
C LYS A 94 -4.10 -7.62 12.23
N ILE A 95 -4.59 -8.64 11.55
CA ILE A 95 -4.85 -8.60 10.11
C ILE A 95 -6.35 -8.64 9.85
N ILE A 96 -6.85 -7.56 9.24
CA ILE A 96 -8.16 -7.54 8.58
C ILE A 96 -7.90 -7.84 7.11
N HIS A 97 -8.52 -8.88 6.56
CA HIS A 97 -8.36 -9.25 5.15
C HIS A 97 -9.71 -9.22 4.47
N ILE A 98 -9.82 -8.28 3.52
CA ILE A 98 -10.99 -8.08 2.68
C ILE A 98 -10.66 -8.61 1.29
N ASP A 99 -11.32 -9.70 0.88
CA ASP A 99 -11.17 -10.25 -0.47
C ASP A 99 -12.51 -10.80 -0.96
N ILE A 100 -12.71 -10.79 -2.27
CA ILE A 100 -13.91 -11.34 -2.88
C ILE A 100 -13.83 -12.86 -2.98
N ASP A 101 -12.62 -13.41 -3.05
CA ASP A 101 -12.36 -14.84 -3.15
C ASP A 101 -12.08 -15.44 -1.75
N PRO A 102 -12.97 -16.30 -1.21
CA PRO A 102 -12.73 -16.99 0.06
C PRO A 102 -11.44 -17.81 0.08
N ALA A 103 -10.97 -18.30 -1.07
CA ALA A 103 -9.78 -19.14 -1.14
C ALA A 103 -8.47 -18.38 -0.88
N GLU A 104 -8.47 -17.04 -1.01
CA GLU A 104 -7.29 -16.22 -0.76
C GLU A 104 -7.18 -15.77 0.71
N VAL A 105 -8.30 -15.76 1.44
CA VAL A 105 -8.32 -15.33 2.84
C VAL A 105 -7.77 -16.43 3.75
N GLY A 106 -6.71 -16.12 4.49
CA GLY A 106 -6.05 -17.09 5.37
C GLY A 106 -5.11 -18.07 4.67
N LYS A 107 -4.91 -17.92 3.35
CA LYS A 107 -4.06 -18.82 2.54
C LYS A 107 -2.58 -18.70 2.87
N ASN A 108 -2.07 -17.46 2.92
CA ASN A 108 -0.65 -17.17 3.11
C ASN A 108 -0.34 -16.61 4.50
N VAL A 109 -1.24 -15.81 5.07
CA VAL A 109 -1.09 -15.18 6.38
C VAL A 109 -2.26 -15.51 7.27
N LEU A 110 -2.02 -15.64 8.58
CA LEU A 110 -3.11 -15.82 9.55
C LEU A 110 -3.95 -14.53 9.61
N VAL A 111 -5.25 -14.64 9.37
CA VAL A 111 -6.17 -13.50 9.36
C VAL A 111 -7.00 -13.49 10.63
N ASP A 112 -6.97 -12.38 11.37
CA ASP A 112 -7.80 -12.20 12.57
C ASP A 112 -9.27 -11.89 12.24
N ILE A 113 -9.48 -11.07 11.20
CA ILE A 113 -10.81 -10.61 10.79
C ILE A 113 -10.96 -10.81 9.28
N PRO A 114 -11.46 -11.99 8.85
CA PRO A 114 -11.75 -12.25 7.44
C PRO A 114 -13.08 -11.58 7.05
N ILE A 115 -13.09 -10.87 5.92
CA ILE A 115 -14.31 -10.28 5.35
C ILE A 115 -14.39 -10.65 3.87
N ILE A 116 -15.37 -11.49 3.54
CA ILE A 116 -15.59 -11.93 2.16
C ILE A 116 -16.55 -10.98 1.45
N GLY A 117 -16.12 -10.42 0.32
CA GLY A 117 -16.97 -9.67 -0.59
C GLY A 117 -16.23 -8.62 -1.40
N ASP A 118 -17.00 -7.89 -2.20
CA ASP A 118 -16.47 -6.82 -3.05
C ASP A 118 -15.88 -5.68 -2.20
N THR A 119 -14.61 -5.36 -2.45
CA THR A 119 -13.84 -4.34 -1.72
C THR A 119 -14.53 -2.98 -1.72
N LYS A 120 -15.14 -2.55 -2.83
CA LYS A 120 -15.84 -1.27 -2.91
C LYS A 120 -17.02 -1.22 -1.97
N ASN A 121 -17.90 -2.22 -2.03
CA ASN A 121 -19.09 -2.28 -1.20
C ASN A 121 -18.75 -2.32 0.30
N ILE A 122 -17.71 -3.10 0.65
CA ILE A 122 -17.25 -3.19 2.03
C ILE A 122 -16.65 -1.87 2.51
N LEU A 123 -15.81 -1.20 1.70
CA LEU A 123 -15.25 0.10 2.04
C LEU A 123 -16.33 1.18 2.19
N LYS A 124 -17.34 1.22 1.31
CA LYS A 124 -18.51 2.11 1.47
C LYS A 124 -19.14 1.94 2.84
N LYS A 125 -19.41 0.69 3.21
CA LYS A 125 -20.05 0.39 4.49
C LYS A 125 -19.14 0.74 5.67
N LEU A 126 -17.86 0.39 5.62
CA LEU A 126 -16.87 0.74 6.64
C LEU A 126 -16.78 2.26 6.85
N ASN A 127 -16.83 3.04 5.76
CA ASN A 127 -16.75 4.50 5.83
C ASN A 127 -17.91 5.15 6.60
N GLU A 128 -19.05 4.47 6.75
CA GLU A 128 -20.16 4.91 7.60
C GLU A 128 -19.80 4.80 9.10
N TYR A 129 -19.03 3.80 9.49
CA TYR A 129 -18.72 3.49 10.90
C TYR A 129 -17.40 4.08 11.39
N VAL A 130 -16.44 4.34 10.51
CA VAL A 130 -15.18 4.95 10.93
C VAL A 130 -15.35 6.42 11.27
N HIS A 131 -14.69 6.87 12.32
CA HIS A 131 -14.73 8.26 12.77
C HIS A 131 -13.42 8.98 12.47
N LYS A 132 -13.50 10.31 12.40
CA LYS A 132 -12.32 11.15 12.21
C LYS A 132 -11.33 10.92 13.34
N LYS A 133 -10.11 10.54 13.00
CA LYS A 133 -9.01 10.47 13.97
C LYS A 133 -8.11 11.69 13.85
N LYS A 134 -7.60 12.18 14.98
CA LYS A 134 -6.53 13.18 14.98
C LYS A 134 -5.23 12.56 14.50
N GLU A 135 -4.34 13.40 14.01
CA GLU A 135 -2.97 13.02 13.66
C GLU A 135 -2.30 12.34 14.86
N THR A 136 -1.52 11.28 14.59
CA THR A 136 -0.97 10.41 15.63
C THR A 136 0.56 10.46 15.61
N GLU A 137 1.19 10.10 16.72
CA GLU A 137 2.66 9.88 16.77
C GLU A 137 3.13 8.88 15.71
N TRP A 138 2.25 7.97 15.29
CA TRP A 138 2.53 7.03 14.23
C TRP A 138 2.84 7.70 12.90
N LEU A 139 2.12 8.75 12.51
CA LEU A 139 2.41 9.49 11.27
C LEU A 139 3.78 10.15 11.31
N LYS A 140 4.21 10.64 12.48
CA LYS A 140 5.56 11.18 12.65
C LYS A 140 6.63 10.10 12.47
N THR A 141 6.42 8.92 13.06
CA THR A 141 7.32 7.78 12.90
C THR A 141 7.43 7.35 11.42
N VAL A 142 6.30 7.31 10.72
CA VAL A 142 6.25 6.98 9.29
C VAL A 142 6.99 8.02 8.45
N GLU A 143 6.83 9.31 8.77
CA GLU A 143 7.54 10.39 8.11
C GLU A 143 9.07 10.31 8.36
N ASP A 144 9.48 9.91 9.57
CA ASP A 144 10.89 9.68 9.88
C ASP A 144 11.47 8.53 9.05
N PHE A 145 10.71 7.46 8.81
CA PHE A 145 11.12 6.40 7.90
C PHE A 145 11.31 6.91 6.47
N LYS A 146 10.39 7.74 5.95
CA LYS A 146 10.48 8.33 4.61
C LYS A 146 11.74 9.18 4.45
N LYS A 147 12.04 10.03 5.44
CA LYS A 147 13.23 10.89 5.45
C LYS A 147 14.52 10.09 5.52
N LYS A 148 14.53 9.02 6.31
CA LYS A 148 15.72 8.18 6.52
C LYS A 148 16.02 7.28 5.32
N TYR A 149 15.00 6.75 4.66
CA TYR A 149 15.15 5.76 3.59
C TYR A 149 14.39 6.10 2.30
N PRO A 150 14.60 7.30 1.71
CA PRO A 150 13.96 7.66 0.45
C PRO A 150 14.51 6.82 -0.72
N LEU A 151 13.75 6.74 -1.81
CA LEU A 151 14.27 6.22 -3.08
C LEU A 151 15.37 7.15 -3.59
N LYS A 152 16.56 6.58 -3.81
CA LYS A 152 17.76 7.31 -4.23
C LYS A 152 18.53 6.47 -5.23
N TYR A 153 19.20 7.14 -6.16
CA TYR A 153 20.18 6.55 -7.07
C TYR A 153 21.37 7.49 -7.20
N SER A 154 22.53 6.95 -7.59
CA SER A 154 23.74 7.75 -7.79
C SER A 154 23.62 8.66 -9.01
N ASN A 155 23.98 9.93 -8.86
CA ASN A 155 24.07 10.88 -9.96
C ASN A 155 25.52 10.98 -10.46
N ASN A 156 25.92 10.07 -11.35
CA ASN A 156 27.21 10.08 -12.03
C ASN A 156 27.01 10.37 -13.55
N GLU A 157 28.09 10.41 -14.33
CA GLU A 157 28.04 10.81 -15.76
C GLU A 157 27.24 9.88 -16.68
N GLU A 158 26.84 8.69 -16.21
CA GLU A 158 26.07 7.75 -17.01
C GLU A 158 24.56 7.98 -16.88
N LEU A 159 23.83 7.77 -17.99
CA LEU A 159 22.38 7.82 -17.98
C LEU A 159 21.78 6.72 -17.10
N LYS A 160 21.01 7.11 -16.09
CA LYS A 160 20.36 6.18 -15.16
C LYS A 160 18.93 5.86 -15.57
N PRO A 161 18.50 4.59 -15.57
CA PRO A 161 17.13 4.22 -15.90
C PRO A 161 16.10 4.91 -14.98
N GLN A 162 16.44 5.13 -13.71
CA GLN A 162 15.63 5.88 -12.76
C GLN A 162 15.40 7.33 -13.22
N TYR A 163 16.45 7.99 -13.72
CA TYR A 163 16.36 9.35 -14.24
C TYR A 163 15.50 9.42 -15.51
N ILE A 164 15.57 8.41 -16.37
CA ILE A 164 14.69 8.29 -17.54
C ILE A 164 13.23 8.22 -17.08
N MET A 165 12.91 7.34 -16.12
CA MET A 165 11.55 7.19 -15.62
C MET A 165 11.03 8.42 -14.88
N GLU A 166 11.88 9.12 -14.12
CA GLU A 166 11.53 10.41 -13.53
C GLU A 166 11.22 11.47 -14.60
N THR A 167 11.97 11.46 -15.70
CA THR A 167 11.73 12.38 -16.82
C THR A 167 10.43 12.05 -17.54
N VAL A 168 10.17 10.77 -17.83
CA VAL A 168 8.88 10.31 -18.37
C VAL A 168 7.73 10.76 -17.46
N ASN A 169 7.85 10.58 -16.15
CA ASN A 169 6.83 11.01 -15.19
C ASN A 169 6.60 12.53 -15.23
N LYS A 170 7.66 13.34 -15.29
CA LYS A 170 7.57 14.82 -15.33
C LYS A 170 6.83 15.36 -16.57
N ILE A 171 6.93 14.67 -17.71
CA ILE A 171 6.29 15.09 -18.96
C ILE A 171 4.94 14.40 -19.21
N SER A 172 4.60 13.40 -18.39
CA SER A 172 3.34 12.66 -18.50
C SER A 172 2.17 13.48 -17.97
N LYS A 173 0.99 13.27 -18.56
CA LYS A 173 -0.28 13.82 -18.06
C LYS A 173 -0.90 12.86 -17.06
N ASP A 174 -1.81 13.35 -16.21
CA ASP A 174 -2.48 12.53 -15.17
C ASP A 174 -3.24 11.31 -15.73
N ASN A 175 -3.67 11.36 -16.99
CA ASN A 175 -4.37 10.27 -17.67
C ASN A 175 -3.46 9.36 -18.52
N THR A 176 -2.14 9.42 -18.31
CA THR A 176 -1.17 8.59 -19.02
C THR A 176 -1.27 7.14 -18.56
N ILE A 177 -1.37 6.21 -19.53
CA ILE A 177 -1.32 4.77 -19.26
C ILE A 177 0.12 4.29 -19.47
N ILE A 178 0.70 3.67 -18.44
CA ILE A 178 2.02 3.05 -18.49
C ILE A 178 1.84 1.54 -18.54
N VAL A 179 2.51 0.90 -19.50
CA VAL A 179 2.56 -0.56 -19.64
C VAL A 179 4.02 -0.98 -19.69
N THR A 180 4.37 -2.04 -18.97
CA THR A 180 5.74 -2.56 -18.90
C THR A 180 5.76 -4.04 -19.26
N SER A 181 6.88 -4.51 -19.81
CA SER A 181 7.21 -5.94 -19.77
C SER A 181 7.85 -6.28 -18.42
N VAL A 182 8.40 -7.49 -18.24
CA VAL A 182 9.01 -7.92 -16.98
C VAL A 182 10.52 -7.70 -17.02
N GLY A 183 11.07 -7.06 -15.99
CA GLY A 183 12.51 -6.81 -15.86
C GLY A 183 12.80 -5.71 -14.84
N GLN A 184 14.03 -5.22 -14.80
CA GLN A 184 14.39 -4.09 -13.92
C GLN A 184 13.67 -2.78 -14.27
N HIS A 185 13.16 -2.67 -15.49
CA HIS A 185 12.39 -1.51 -15.96
C HIS A 185 10.92 -1.55 -15.54
N GLN A 186 10.45 -2.67 -14.98
CA GLN A 186 9.12 -2.81 -14.36
C GLN A 186 9.16 -2.27 -12.93
#